data_AF-A0A1Q7YJQ3-F1
#
_entry.id   AF-A0A1Q7YJQ3-F1
#
_cell.length_a   1.000
_cell.length_b   1.000
_cell.length_c   1.000
_cell.angle_alpha   90.00
_cell.angle_beta   90.00
_cell.angle_gamma   90.00
#
_symmetry.space_group_name_H-M   'P 1'
#
loop_
_entity.id
_entity.type
_entity.pdbx_description
1 polymer ?
#
loop_
_entity_poly.entity_id
_entity_poly.type
_entity_poly.pdbx_seq_one_letter_code
_entity_poly.pdbx_strand_id
1 'polypeptide(L)'
;MKELRERGIYALPDGREFVIHAVFRGGYILYTPVGWEFSGVHLYESDDSGRIRSNGRPTHWNIGDLTDTSRTARSRSRNGAAQKPFTG
;
A
#
# COMPACT_ATOMS: atom_id res chain seq x y z
N MET A 1 -9.09 -10.60 13.38
CA MET A 1 -8.79 -9.40 12.55
C MET A 1 -8.34 -9.91 11.19
N LYS A 2 -8.70 -9.24 10.09
CA LYS A 2 -8.27 -9.65 8.75
C LYS A 2 -6.80 -9.26 8.60
N GLU A 3 -5.90 -10.24 8.58
CA GLU A 3 -4.49 -9.99 8.27
C GLU A 3 -4.36 -9.70 6.77
N LEU A 4 -3.92 -8.49 6.45
CA LEU A 4 -3.68 -8.10 5.07
C LEU A 4 -2.31 -8.62 4.65
N ARG A 5 -2.23 -9.15 3.43
CA ARG A 5 -0.98 -9.63 2.86
C ARG A 5 -0.06 -8.45 2.62
N GLU A 6 1.17 -8.55 3.11
CA GLU A 6 2.19 -7.56 2.81
C GLU A 6 2.36 -7.42 1.28
N ARG A 7 2.31 -6.18 0.78
CA ARG A 7 2.35 -5.81 -0.64
C ARG A 7 1.17 -6.33 -1.47
N GLY A 8 0.10 -6.82 -0.84
CA GLY A 8 -1.15 -7.09 -1.54
C GLY A 8 -1.79 -5.80 -2.07
N ILE A 9 -2.41 -5.87 -3.24
CA ILE A 9 -3.23 -4.81 -3.79
C ILE A 9 -4.67 -5.07 -3.37
N TYR A 10 -5.25 -4.09 -2.71
CA TYR A 10 -6.61 -4.13 -2.23
C TYR A 10 -7.40 -2.98 -2.83
N ALA A 11 -8.64 -3.24 -3.21
CA ALA A 11 -9.56 -2.24 -3.69
C ALA A 11 -10.48 -1.78 -2.55
N LEU A 12 -10.64 -0.47 -2.40
CA LEU A 12 -11.72 0.10 -1.60
C LEU A 12 -13.06 -0.09 -2.34
N PRO A 13 -14.20 -0.01 -1.62
CA PRO A 13 -15.53 -0.03 -2.23
C PRO A 13 -15.77 1.11 -3.22
N ASP A 14 -14.98 2.19 -3.14
CA ASP A 14 -14.96 3.30 -4.09
C ASP A 14 -14.26 2.96 -5.42
N GLY A 15 -13.68 1.76 -5.56
CA GLY A 15 -12.96 1.30 -6.75
C GLY A 15 -11.47 1.70 -6.80
N ARG A 16 -10.99 2.45 -5.81
CA ARG A 16 -9.56 2.81 -5.71
C ARG A 16 -8.72 1.65 -5.20
N GLU A 17 -7.63 1.37 -5.90
CA GLU A 17 -6.65 0.36 -5.54
C GLU A 17 -5.56 0.94 -4.64
N PHE A 18 -5.14 0.16 -3.64
CA PHE A 18 -4.08 0.51 -2.70
C PHE A 18 -3.17 -0.67 -2.43
N VAL A 19 -1.88 -0.40 -2.33
CA VAL A 19 -0.85 -1.34 -1.91
C VAL A 19 -0.74 -1.29 -0.39
N ILE A 20 -0.92 -2.43 0.26
CA ILE A 20 -0.79 -2.55 1.69
C ILE A 20 0.65 -2.85 2.08
N HIS A 21 1.17 -2.13 3.06
CA HIS A 21 2.46 -2.40 3.68
C HIS A 21 2.26 -2.50 5.19
N ALA A 22 2.43 -3.70 5.74
CA ALA A 22 2.34 -3.90 7.18
C ALA A 22 3.50 -3.20 7.88
N VAL A 23 3.22 -2.43 8.94
CA VAL A 23 4.25 -1.90 9.83
C VAL A 23 4.31 -2.75 11.09
N PHE A 24 5.52 -2.89 11.63
CA PHE A 24 5.88 -3.79 12.74
C PHE A 24 5.14 -3.54 14.08
N ARG A 25 4.18 -2.61 14.13
CA ARG A 25 3.40 -2.22 15.30
C ARG A 25 1.89 -2.45 15.17
N GLY A 26 1.45 -3.35 14.29
CA GLY A 26 0.03 -3.69 14.13
C GLY A 26 -0.78 -2.71 13.28
N GLY A 27 -0.13 -1.67 12.74
CA GLY A 27 -0.71 -0.79 11.72
C GLY A 27 -0.40 -1.26 10.31
N TYR A 28 -1.16 -0.76 9.34
CA TYR A 28 -0.94 -0.95 7.92
C TYR A 28 -0.82 0.40 7.24
N ILE A 29 0.15 0.58 6.37
CA ILE A 29 0.27 1.76 5.53
C ILE A 29 -0.26 1.43 4.15
N LEU A 30 -1.14 2.27 3.63
CA LEU A 30 -1.72 2.15 2.31
C LEU A 30 -1.10 3.18 1.38
N TYR A 31 -0.53 2.67 0.29
CA TYR A 31 0.03 3.47 -0.78
C TYR A 31 -0.89 3.39 -1.99
N THR A 32 -1.01 4.46 -2.76
CA THR A 32 -1.53 4.30 -4.13
C THR A 32 -0.51 3.52 -4.97
N PRO A 33 -0.92 2.79 -6.02
CA PRO A 33 0.01 2.10 -6.90
C PRO A 33 1.11 3.03 -7.43
N VAL A 34 0.73 4.25 -7.81
CA VAL A 34 1.65 5.31 -8.25
C VAL A 34 2.55 5.78 -7.11
N GLY A 35 2.01 6.02 -5.92
CA GLY A 35 2.78 6.43 -4.74
C GLY A 35 3.77 5.35 -4.29
N TRP A 36 3.40 4.08 -4.39
CA TRP A 36 4.27 2.93 -4.11
C TRP A 36 5.43 2.81 -5.11
N GLU A 37 5.16 3.08 -6.39
CA GLU A 37 6.13 2.95 -7.48
C GLU A 37 7.09 4.14 -7.60
N PHE A 38 6.60 5.39 -7.44
CA PHE A 38 7.37 6.60 -7.80
C PHE A 38 7.75 7.50 -6.63
N SER A 39 6.88 7.67 -5.62
CA SER A 39 7.04 8.77 -4.65
C SER A 39 7.32 8.31 -3.22
N GLY A 40 6.97 7.08 -2.86
CA GLY A 40 6.97 6.60 -1.48
C GLY A 40 5.99 7.35 -0.56
N VAL A 41 5.07 8.13 -1.12
CA VAL A 41 4.09 8.92 -0.36
C VAL A 41 2.95 7.99 0.05
N HIS A 42 2.82 7.79 1.35
CA HIS A 42 1.68 7.10 1.93
C HIS A 42 0.49 8.05 1.96
N LEU A 43 -0.66 7.55 1.52
CA LEU A 43 -1.89 8.35 1.44
C LEU A 43 -2.83 8.02 2.59
N TYR A 44 -2.75 6.78 3.08
CA TYR A 44 -3.50 6.35 4.24
C TYR A 44 -2.66 5.45 5.15
N GLU A 45 -3.02 5.44 6.42
CA GLU A 45 -2.47 4.58 7.45
C GLU A 45 -3.64 3.96 8.23
N SER A 46 -3.48 2.75 8.75
CA SER A 46 -4.43 2.16 9.68
C SER A 46 -3.84 2.18 11.09
N ASP A 47 -4.70 2.47 12.05
CA ASP A 47 -4.39 2.29 13.46
C ASP A 47 -4.50 0.82 13.88
N ASP A 48 -4.13 0.49 15.13
CA ASP A 48 -4.22 -0.86 15.72
C ASP A 48 -5.65 -1.41 15.69
N SER A 49 -6.65 -0.53 15.76
CA SER A 49 -8.07 -0.90 15.61
C SER A 49 -8.48 -1.24 14.16
N GLY A 50 -7.56 -1.20 13.18
CA GLY A 50 -7.85 -1.44 11.75
C GLY A 50 -8.57 -0.29 11.04
N ARG A 51 -8.70 0.87 11.68
CA ARG A 51 -9.40 2.03 11.14
C ARG A 51 -8.47 2.85 10.26
N ILE A 52 -8.86 3.11 9.01
CA ILE A 52 -8.03 3.83 8.04
C ILE A 52 -8.10 5.34 8.31
N ARG A 53 -6.96 6.00 8.33
CA ARG A 53 -6.75 7.44 8.49
C ARG A 53 -6.04 7.99 7.26
N SER A 54 -6.41 9.18 6.82
CA SER A 54 -5.75 9.92 5.73
C SER A 54 -5.12 11.17 6.31
N ASN A 55 -3.81 11.35 6.19
CA ASN A 55 -3.09 12.51 6.74
C ASN A 55 -3.51 12.84 8.19
N GLY A 56 -3.58 11.83 9.05
CA GLY A 56 -4.01 11.96 10.45
C GLY A 56 -5.52 12.12 10.69
N ARG A 57 -6.35 12.22 9.64
CA ARG A 57 -7.82 12.30 9.79
C ARG A 57 -8.45 10.91 9.67
N PRO A 58 -9.29 10.49 10.63
CA PRO A 58 -10.00 9.22 10.52
C PRO A 58 -10.97 9.26 9.33
N THR A 59 -10.92 8.20 8.52
CA THR A 59 -11.86 7.99 7.43
C THR A 59 -12.99 7.05 7.88
N HIS A 60 -14.02 6.91 7.06
CA HIS A 60 -15.07 5.93 7.28
C HIS A 60 -14.67 4.50 6.87
N TRP A 61 -13.51 4.34 6.23
CA TRP A 61 -13.02 3.05 5.75
C TRP A 61 -12.29 2.27 6.86
N ASN A 62 -12.46 0.95 6.85
CA ASN A 62 -11.73 0.01 7.67
C ASN A 62 -10.94 -0.96 6.79
N ILE A 63 -9.91 -1.60 7.34
CA ILE A 63 -9.21 -2.70 6.66
C ILE A 63 -10.15 -3.86 6.29
N GLY A 64 -11.30 -3.99 6.96
CA GLY A 64 -12.35 -4.95 6.62
C GLY A 64 -13.06 -4.65 5.30
N ASP A 65 -13.21 -3.38 4.93
CA ASP A 65 -13.84 -2.94 3.67
C ASP A 65 -12.95 -3.17 2.45
N LEU A 66 -11.66 -3.43 2.67
CA LEU A 66 -10.70 -3.71 1.61
C LEU A 66 -10.99 -5.06 0.96
N THR A 67 -11.31 -5.02 -0.32
CA THR A 67 -11.46 -6.22 -1.16
C THR A 67 -10.11 -6.64 -1.69
N ASP A 68 -9.72 -7.88 -1.41
CA ASP A 68 -8.50 -8.44 -2.00
C ASP A 68 -8.70 -8.58 -3.50
N THR A 69 -7.80 -8.01 -4.28
CA THR A 69 -7.83 -8.15 -5.75
C THR A 69 -7.07 -9.39 -6.22
N SER A 70 -6.47 -10.14 -5.29
CA SER A 70 -5.47 -11.20 -5.52
C SER A 70 -4.26 -10.74 -6.34
N ARG A 71 -4.12 -9.44 -6.60
CA ARG A 71 -2.94 -8.84 -7.23
C ARG A 71 -1.95 -8.48 -6.14
N THR A 72 -0.68 -8.68 -6.43
CA THR A 72 0.41 -8.27 -5.55
C THR A 72 1.15 -7.13 -6.22
N ALA A 73 1.42 -6.06 -5.48
CA ALA A 73 2.20 -4.95 -5.99
C ALA A 73 3.60 -5.45 -6.32
N ARG A 74 4.11 -4.99 -7.47
CA ARG A 74 5.50 -5.25 -7.84
C ARG A 74 6.38 -4.79 -6.69
N SER A 75 7.39 -5.59 -6.36
CA SER A 75 8.43 -5.15 -5.41
C SER A 75 8.86 -3.79 -5.87
N ARG A 76 9.05 -2.82 -4.96
CA ARG A 76 9.76 -1.58 -5.28
C ARG A 76 11.02 -2.04 -5.98
N SER A 77 10.99 -1.98 -7.31
CA SER A 77 12.14 -2.41 -8.07
C SER A 77 13.16 -1.42 -7.61
N ARG A 78 14.28 -1.93 -7.12
CA ARG A 78 15.52 -1.18 -7.09
C ARG A 78 15.85 -0.87 -8.56
N ASN A 79 15.09 0.03 -9.18
CA ASN A 79 15.39 0.76 -10.39
C ASN A 79 15.89 2.15 -9.94
N GLY A 80 16.71 2.22 -8.90
CA GLY A 80 18.11 2.53 -9.17
C GLY A 80 18.84 1.52 -10.06
N ALA A 81 19.23 1.96 -11.26
CA ALA A 81 20.53 1.62 -11.82
C ALA A 81 20.85 0.13 -12.13
N ALA A 82 19.88 -0.67 -12.56
CA ALA A 82 20.22 -1.91 -13.26
C ALA A 82 20.33 -1.64 -14.77
N GLN A 83 21.58 -1.39 -15.19
CA GLN A 83 22.14 -1.81 -16.48
C GLN A 83 21.61 -1.12 -17.76
N LYS A 84 22.19 0.02 -18.10
CA LYS A 84 22.79 0.10 -19.43
C LYS A 84 24.25 -0.35 -19.28
N PRO A 85 24.71 -1.44 -19.93
CA PRO A 85 26.14 -1.60 -20.09
C PRO A 85 26.63 -0.34 -20.83
N PHE A 86 27.64 0.31 -20.26
CA PHE A 86 28.37 1.34 -20.96
C PHE A 86 29.09 0.61 -22.11
N THR A 87 28.50 0.64 -23.31
CA THR A 87 29.21 0.21 -24.51
C THR A 87 30.08 1.41 -24.90
N GLY A 88 31.39 1.25 -24.69
CA GLY A 88 32.40 2.22 -25.13
C GLY A 88 32.50 2.32 -26.64
#